data_AF-A0A3B0R7B8-F1
#
_entry.id   AF-A0A3B0R7B8-F1
#
_cell.length_a   1.000
_cell.length_b   1.000
_cell.length_c   1.000
_cell.angle_alpha   90.00
_cell.angle_beta   90.00
_cell.angle_gamma   90.00
#
_symmetry.space_group_name_H-M   'P 1'
#
loop_
_entity.id
_entity.type
_entity.pdbx_description
1 polymer ?
#
loop_
_entity_poly.entity_id
_entity_poly.type
_entity_poly.pdbx_seq_one_letter_code
_entity_poly.pdbx_strand_id
1 'polypeptide(L)'
;MEDLDNNLNLSNDDTDGNNVPNFADPDDDGDGVLTINELEPMQYIVDTNIGEVEPILDPKEFEISRSEDAGVITINTVKIVDSNNDGLDDYLDDSITINYNEGS
;
A
#
# COMPACT_ATOMS: atom_id res chain seq x y z
N MET A 1 -0.25 -10.52 2.96
CA MET A 1 -0.67 -10.63 4.37
C MET A 1 0.57 -10.34 5.18
N GLU A 2 0.49 -9.49 6.19
CA GLU A 2 1.62 -9.05 7.04
C GLU A 2 2.18 -10.15 7.95
N ASP A 3 1.86 -11.42 7.71
CA ASP A 3 2.38 -12.57 8.44
C ASP A 3 3.82 -12.87 7.97
N LEU A 4 4.79 -12.08 8.47
CA LEU A 4 6.16 -12.08 7.98
C LEU A 4 6.88 -13.40 8.24
N ASP A 5 6.58 -14.07 9.35
CA ASP A 5 7.18 -15.36 9.72
C ASP A 5 6.31 -16.59 9.35
N ASN A 6 5.16 -16.36 8.69
CA ASN A 6 4.19 -17.38 8.26
C ASN A 6 3.64 -18.25 9.41
N ASN A 7 3.53 -17.68 10.61
CA ASN A 7 3.03 -18.39 11.79
C ASN A 7 1.51 -18.18 12.02
N LEU A 8 0.84 -17.39 11.17
CA LEU A 8 -0.58 -17.01 11.23
C LEU A 8 -0.96 -16.15 12.46
N ASN A 9 0.01 -15.52 13.10
CA ASN A 9 -0.16 -14.68 14.27
C ASN A 9 0.37 -13.27 14.01
N LEU A 10 -0.46 -12.50 13.32
CA LEU A 10 -0.24 -11.07 13.04
C LEU A 10 0.00 -10.22 14.30
N SER A 11 -0.34 -10.71 15.50
CA SER A 11 -0.14 -9.99 16.75
C SER A 11 1.27 -10.04 17.31
N ASN A 12 2.17 -10.82 16.69
CA ASN A 12 3.58 -10.83 17.05
C ASN A 12 4.51 -10.27 15.95
N ASP A 13 3.95 -9.82 14.84
CA ASP A 13 4.73 -9.10 13.82
C ASP A 13 4.83 -7.65 14.30
N ASP A 14 6.05 -7.22 14.60
CA ASP A 14 6.44 -5.96 15.25
C ASP A 14 7.83 -5.62 14.68
N THR A 15 7.85 -4.93 13.54
CA THR A 15 9.06 -4.74 12.73
C THR A 15 10.05 -3.79 13.40
N ASP A 16 9.58 -2.70 14.00
CA ASP A 16 10.42 -1.72 14.71
C ASP A 16 10.73 -2.14 16.18
N GLY A 17 10.00 -3.13 16.71
CA GLY A 17 10.19 -3.66 18.06
C GLY A 17 9.63 -2.77 19.17
N ASN A 18 8.68 -1.89 18.87
CA ASN A 18 8.10 -0.93 19.82
C ASN A 18 6.94 -1.49 20.67
N ASN A 19 6.59 -2.78 20.49
CA ASN A 19 5.49 -3.49 21.13
C ASN A 19 4.08 -3.13 20.63
N VAL A 20 3.97 -2.50 19.45
CA VAL A 20 2.74 -2.34 18.69
C VAL A 20 2.83 -3.28 17.49
N PRO A 21 1.88 -4.21 17.32
CA PRO A 21 1.90 -5.07 16.13
C PRO A 21 1.71 -4.24 14.86
N ASN A 22 2.35 -4.62 13.76
CA ASN A 22 2.35 -3.86 12.50
C ASN A 22 0.94 -3.44 12.05
N PHE A 23 -0.03 -4.36 12.08
CA PHE A 23 -1.43 -4.04 11.70
C PHE A 23 -2.08 -2.90 12.52
N ALA A 24 -1.51 -2.52 13.65
CA ALA A 24 -1.93 -1.45 14.55
C ALA A 24 -0.90 -0.32 14.69
N ASP A 25 0.27 -0.42 14.05
CA ASP A 25 1.29 0.61 14.02
C ASP A 25 1.11 1.51 12.79
N PRO A 26 1.06 2.84 12.94
CA PRO A 26 1.06 3.74 11.79
C PRO A 26 2.44 3.93 11.12
N ASP A 27 3.54 3.45 11.70
CA ASP A 27 4.94 3.56 11.25
C ASP A 27 5.66 2.23 11.57
N ASP A 28 5.43 1.23 10.72
CA ASP A 28 5.75 -0.18 11.03
C ASP A 28 7.25 -0.45 11.26
N ASP A 29 8.14 0.29 10.60
CA ASP A 29 9.59 0.13 10.71
C ASP A 29 10.27 1.23 11.54
N GLY A 30 9.52 2.24 11.97
CA GLY A 30 9.97 3.29 12.88
C GLY A 30 10.93 4.29 12.24
N ASP A 31 10.90 4.44 10.92
CA ASP A 31 11.78 5.34 10.18
C ASP A 31 11.31 6.82 10.19
N GLY A 32 10.06 7.05 10.63
CA GLY A 32 9.43 8.35 10.76
C GLY A 32 8.56 8.78 9.57
N VAL A 33 8.40 7.92 8.56
CA VAL A 33 7.37 8.00 7.53
C VAL A 33 6.18 7.12 7.96
N LEU A 34 4.96 7.50 7.60
CA LEU A 34 3.80 6.66 7.95
C LEU A 34 3.69 5.55 6.92
N THR A 35 3.33 4.33 7.33
CA THR A 35 3.08 3.16 6.44
C THR A 35 2.22 3.55 5.23
N ILE A 36 1.15 4.34 5.44
CA ILE A 36 0.24 4.78 4.36
C ILE A 36 0.90 5.72 3.33
N ASN A 37 1.97 6.41 3.73
CA ASN A 37 2.77 7.30 2.88
C ASN A 37 3.86 6.57 2.10
N GLU A 38 4.12 5.32 2.44
CA GLU A 38 5.11 4.46 1.79
C GLU A 38 4.48 3.53 0.75
N LEU A 39 3.15 3.61 0.58
CA LEU A 39 2.43 2.96 -0.50
C LEU A 39 2.26 3.94 -1.68
N GLU A 40 2.61 3.50 -2.89
CA GLU A 40 2.49 4.31 -4.11
C GLU A 40 0.99 4.47 -4.49
N PRO A 41 0.43 5.70 -4.48
CA PRO A 41 -0.95 5.92 -4.87
C PRO A 41 -1.11 5.84 -6.39
N MET A 42 -2.16 5.17 -6.85
CA MET A 42 -2.51 5.07 -8.26
C MET A 42 -4.00 5.37 -8.47
N GLN A 43 -4.36 5.87 -9.66
CA GLN A 43 -5.74 6.20 -10.01
C GLN A 43 -6.07 5.73 -11.43
N TYR A 44 -7.22 5.07 -11.56
CA TYR A 44 -7.80 4.68 -12.84
C TYR A 44 -9.14 5.38 -13.03
N ILE A 45 -9.33 5.89 -14.25
CA ILE A 45 -10.60 6.46 -14.70
C ILE A 45 -11.07 5.56 -15.85
N VAL A 46 -12.29 5.03 -15.73
CA VAL A 46 -12.88 4.09 -16.69
C VAL A 46 -14.23 4.64 -17.13
N ASP A 47 -14.35 5.06 -18.39
CA ASP A 47 -15.59 5.52 -19.01
C ASP A 47 -16.31 4.35 -19.71
N THR A 48 -17.31 3.80 -19.01
CA THR A 48 -18.14 2.71 -19.52
C THR A 48 -19.04 3.13 -20.68
N ASN A 49 -19.29 4.43 -20.87
CA ASN A 49 -20.13 4.93 -21.98
C ASN A 49 -19.46 4.72 -23.34
N ILE A 50 -18.13 4.68 -23.36
CA ILE A 50 -17.33 4.40 -24.56
C ILE A 50 -16.80 2.96 -24.59
N GLY A 51 -17.21 2.14 -23.61
CA GLY A 51 -16.84 0.73 -23.52
C GLY A 51 -15.41 0.49 -23.00
N GLU A 52 -14.86 1.40 -22.21
CA GLU A 52 -13.63 1.11 -21.46
C GLU A 52 -13.85 -0.04 -20.47
N VAL A 53 -12.77 -0.76 -20.21
CA VAL A 53 -12.76 -1.91 -19.31
C VAL A 53 -11.94 -1.57 -18.07
N GLU A 54 -12.37 -2.09 -16.92
CA GLU A 54 -11.62 -1.94 -15.68
C GLU A 54 -10.22 -2.55 -15.78
N PRO A 55 -9.22 -1.99 -15.08
CA PRO A 55 -7.86 -2.50 -15.06
C PRO A 55 -7.78 -3.86 -14.36
N ILE A 56 -6.78 -4.65 -14.75
CA ILE A 56 -6.34 -5.79 -13.93
C ILE A 56 -5.23 -5.25 -13.03
N LEU A 57 -5.47 -5.25 -11.71
CA LEU A 57 -4.50 -4.75 -10.74
C LEU A 57 -3.24 -5.62 -10.68
N ASP A 58 -2.10 -5.00 -10.39
CA ASP A 58 -0.85 -5.71 -10.14
C ASP A 58 -0.94 -6.58 -8.87
N PRO A 59 -0.12 -7.65 -8.72
CA PRO A 59 -0.16 -8.55 -7.55
C PRO A 59 0.03 -7.88 -6.17
N LYS A 60 0.62 -6.68 -6.13
CA LYS A 60 0.88 -5.87 -4.93
C LYS A 60 0.08 -4.56 -4.93
N GLU A 61 -0.96 -4.48 -5.74
CA GLU A 61 -1.82 -3.31 -5.88
C GLU A 61 -3.22 -3.60 -5.37
N PHE A 62 -3.77 -2.67 -4.57
CA PHE A 62 -5.02 -2.86 -3.85
C PHE A 62 -5.96 -1.67 -4.06
N GLU A 63 -7.22 -1.95 -4.41
CA GLU A 63 -8.28 -0.93 -4.46
C GLU A 63 -8.59 -0.42 -3.05
N ILE A 64 -8.43 0.89 -2.84
CA ILE A 64 -8.75 1.56 -1.57
C ILE A 64 -10.07 2.34 -1.62
N SER A 65 -10.47 2.80 -2.81
CA SER A 65 -11.77 3.43 -3.00
C SER A 65 -12.24 3.38 -4.45
N ARG A 66 -13.56 3.42 -4.61
CA ARG A 66 -14.25 3.44 -5.89
C ARG A 66 -15.40 4.44 -5.85
N SER A 67 -15.55 5.20 -6.92
CA SER A 67 -16.75 6.00 -7.19
C SER A 67 -17.21 5.81 -8.63
N GLU A 68 -18.51 5.98 -8.87
CA GLU A 68 -19.09 5.97 -10.20
C GLU A 68 -20.02 7.16 -10.34
N ASP A 69 -19.82 7.98 -11.38
CA ASP A 69 -20.69 9.08 -11.75
C ASP A 69 -20.94 9.05 -13.25
N ALA A 70 -22.22 9.00 -13.65
CA ALA A 70 -22.65 9.02 -15.05
C ALA A 70 -21.92 8.02 -15.98
N GLY A 71 -21.59 6.82 -15.49
CA GLY A 71 -20.88 5.79 -16.24
C GLY A 71 -19.35 5.97 -16.30
N VAL A 72 -18.80 6.96 -15.59
CA VAL A 72 -17.37 7.12 -15.35
C VAL A 72 -17.03 6.59 -13.96
N ILE A 73 -16.21 5.55 -13.90
CA ILE A 73 -15.72 4.94 -12.67
C ILE A 73 -14.34 5.54 -12.35
N THR A 74 -14.16 6.03 -11.13
CA THR A 74 -12.84 6.37 -10.59
C THR A 74 -12.45 5.32 -9.55
N ILE A 75 -11.31 4.66 -9.75
CA ILE A 75 -10.76 3.64 -8.85
C ILE A 75 -9.43 4.19 -8.34
N ASN A 76 -9.33 4.41 -7.03
CA ASN A 76 -8.05 4.74 -6.40
C ASN A 76 -7.47 3.48 -5.79
N THR A 77 -6.20 3.22 -6.06
CA THR A 77 -5.45 2.07 -5.57
C THR A 77 -4.20 2.53 -4.84
N VAL A 78 -3.61 1.63 -4.07
CA VAL A 78 -2.27 1.78 -3.52
C VAL A 78 -1.44 0.56 -3.90
N LYS A 79 -0.16 0.77 -4.16
CA LYS A 79 0.78 -0.27 -4.52
C LYS A 79 1.88 -0.37 -3.47
N ILE A 80 2.13 -1.59 -3.01
CA ILE A 80 3.28 -1.89 -2.17
C ILE A 80 4.53 -1.88 -3.04
N VAL A 81 5.55 -1.14 -2.60
CA VAL A 81 6.81 -0.93 -3.32
C VAL A 81 7.95 -1.62 -2.56
N ASP A 82 8.92 -2.09 -3.33
CA ASP A 82 10.24 -2.55 -2.87
C ASP A 82 11.23 -1.80 -3.77
N SER A 83 11.65 -0.63 -3.29
CA SER A 83 12.39 0.38 -4.05
C SER A 83 13.86 0.04 -4.22
N ASN A 84 14.42 -0.71 -3.27
CA ASN A 84 15.82 -1.13 -3.27
C ASN A 84 16.01 -2.57 -3.83
N ASN A 85 14.92 -3.29 -4.11
CA ASN A 85 14.87 -4.65 -4.64
C ASN A 85 15.57 -5.69 -3.74
N ASP A 86 15.51 -5.50 -2.42
CA ASP A 86 16.13 -6.42 -1.47
C ASP A 86 15.16 -7.52 -0.96
N GLY A 87 13.88 -7.40 -1.31
CA GLY A 87 12.81 -8.34 -0.97
C GLY A 87 12.06 -8.01 0.30
N LEU A 88 12.41 -6.92 1.00
CA LEU A 88 11.61 -6.27 2.01
C LEU A 88 10.76 -5.19 1.34
N ASP A 89 9.51 -5.03 1.79
CA ASP A 89 8.68 -3.94 1.27
C ASP A 89 9.08 -2.64 1.98
N ASP A 90 8.98 -1.51 1.28
CA ASP A 90 9.46 -0.20 1.77
C ASP A 90 8.87 0.12 3.16
N TYR A 91 7.57 -0.09 3.38
CA TYR A 91 6.89 0.13 4.67
C TYR A 91 7.35 -0.79 5.83
N LEU A 92 8.31 -1.66 5.59
CA LEU A 92 8.91 -2.56 6.58
C LEU A 92 10.43 -2.43 6.61
N ASP A 93 11.02 -1.49 5.86
CA ASP A 93 12.45 -1.32 5.66
C ASP A 93 12.92 0.04 6.21
N ASP A 94 13.47 0.00 7.43
CA ASP A 94 13.95 1.17 8.18
C ASP A 94 15.03 2.03 7.46
N SER A 95 15.54 1.53 6.33
CA SER A 95 16.49 2.24 5.49
C SER A 95 15.83 3.08 4.39
N ILE A 96 14.50 2.99 4.21
CA ILE A 96 13.73 3.55 3.09
C ILE A 96 12.69 4.58 3.55
N THR A 97 13.15 5.82 3.76
CA THR A 97 12.27 6.94 4.14
C THR A 97 11.53 7.59 2.96
N ILE A 98 11.07 6.82 1.97
CA ILE A 98 10.42 7.36 0.77
C ILE A 98 8.95 7.64 1.05
N ASN A 99 8.56 8.92 1.00
CA ASN A 99 7.16 9.32 1.05
C ASN A 99 6.60 9.48 -0.38
N TYR A 100 5.82 8.50 -0.84
CA TYR A 100 5.17 8.51 -2.16
C TYR A 100 3.99 9.49 -2.27
N ASN A 101 3.53 10.06 -1.15
CA ASN A 101 2.48 11.08 -1.12
C ASN A 101 3.02 12.52 -1.10
N GLU A 102 4.34 12.73 -0.94
CA GLU A 102 4.92 14.08 -0.97
C GLU A 102 4.85 14.71 -2.37
N GLY A 103 4.16 15.84 -2.47
CA GLY A 103 4.05 16.62 -3.72
C GLY A 103 2.81 16.37 -4.57
N SER A 104 1.84 15.61 -4.06
CA SER A 104 0.50 15.40 -4.63
C SER A 104 -0.43 16.61 -4.46
#